data_AF-A0A2G5LCR5-F1
#
_entry.id   AF-A0A2G5LCR5-F1
#
_cell.length_a   1.000
_cell.length_b   1.000
_cell.length_c   1.000
_cell.angle_alpha   90.00
_cell.angle_beta   90.00
_cell.angle_gamma   90.00
#
_symmetry.space_group_name_H-M   'P 1'
#
loop_
_entity.id
_entity.type
_entity.pdbx_description
1 polymer ?
#
loop_
_entity_poly.entity_id
_entity_poly.type
_entity_poly.pdbx_seq_one_letter_code
_entity_poly.pdbx_strand_id
1 'polypeptide(L)'
;METSNEFRYKRAKEKIEEIKAFYGNLLAYCIIIPFLAWINYNTTSFPWVIFPAIGWGIGLLGHWMNVTGNHPFFGKDWERRKLEELMKRDEF
;
A
#
# COMPACT_ATOMS: atom_id res chain seq x y z
N MET A 1 -23.49 -21.87 -4.54
CA MET A 1 -22.07 -22.18 -4.81
C MET A 1 -21.43 -21.17 -5.77
N GLU A 2 -22.20 -20.52 -6.65
CA GLU A 2 -21.70 -19.52 -7.62
C GLU A 2 -21.23 -18.20 -6.97
N THR A 3 -21.95 -17.71 -5.97
CA THR A 3 -21.63 -16.47 -5.22
C THR A 3 -20.28 -16.51 -4.50
N SER A 4 -19.86 -17.67 -3.99
CA SER A 4 -18.58 -17.85 -3.28
C SER A 4 -17.38 -17.71 -4.23
N ASN A 5 -17.50 -18.18 -5.47
CA ASN A 5 -16.40 -18.09 -6.44
C ASN A 5 -16.24 -16.66 -6.97
N GLU A 6 -17.33 -15.96 -7.27
CA GLU A 6 -17.27 -14.54 -7.69
C GLU A 6 -16.67 -13.65 -6.61
N PHE A 7 -17.03 -13.89 -5.34
CA PHE A 7 -16.49 -13.13 -4.21
C PHE A 7 -14.98 -13.33 -4.04
N ARG A 8 -14.52 -14.58 -4.11
CA ARG A 8 -13.08 -14.92 -4.05
C ARG A 8 -12.32 -14.30 -5.21
N TYR A 9 -12.91 -14.31 -6.40
CA TYR A 9 -12.32 -13.71 -7.60
C TYR A 9 -12.22 -12.19 -7.49
N LYS A 10 -13.28 -11.51 -7.03
CA LYS A 10 -13.30 -10.06 -6.80
C LYS A 10 -12.23 -9.64 -5.79
N ARG A 11 -12.12 -10.35 -4.66
CA ARG A 11 -11.08 -10.08 -3.66
C ARG A 11 -9.65 -10.30 -4.17
N ALA A 12 -9.44 -11.36 -4.96
CA ALA A 12 -8.14 -11.61 -5.57
C ALA A 12 -7.76 -10.49 -6.55
N LYS A 13 -8.74 -9.99 -7.32
CA LYS A 13 -8.56 -8.88 -8.25
C LYS A 13 -8.24 -7.57 -7.53
N GLU A 14 -8.97 -7.24 -6.47
CA GLU A 14 -8.73 -6.06 -5.63
C GLU A 14 -7.31 -6.08 -5.04
N LYS A 15 -6.87 -7.23 -4.47
CA LYS A 15 -5.50 -7.37 -3.97
C LYS A 15 -4.45 -7.15 -5.05
N ILE A 16 -4.66 -7.68 -6.25
CA ILE A 16 -3.73 -7.48 -7.38
C ILE A 16 -3.66 -6.01 -7.79
N GLU A 17 -4.79 -5.30 -7.76
CA GLU A 17 -4.88 -3.89 -8.11
C GLU A 17 -4.16 -3.00 -7.08
N GLU A 18 -4.33 -3.28 -5.78
CA GLU A 18 -3.57 -2.63 -4.71
C GLU A 18 -2.06 -2.90 -4.80
N ILE A 19 -1.66 -4.14 -5.11
CA ILE A 19 -0.26 -4.49 -5.36
C ILE A 19 0.31 -3.66 -6.52
N LYS A 20 -0.40 -3.58 -7.65
CA LYS A 20 0.04 -2.80 -8.80
C LYS A 20 0.18 -1.31 -8.46
N ALA A 21 -0.79 -0.76 -7.75
CA ALA A 21 -0.76 0.64 -7.29
C ALA A 21 0.42 0.91 -6.33
N PHE A 22 0.72 -0.04 -5.44
CA PHE A 22 1.89 0.02 -4.56
C PHE A 22 3.20 0.06 -5.35
N TYR A 23 3.40 -0.90 -6.26
CA TYR A 23 4.63 -0.97 -7.06
C TYR A 23 4.79 0.27 -7.94
N GLY A 24 3.71 0.82 -8.49
CA GLY A 24 3.74 2.09 -9.22
C GLY A 24 4.24 3.26 -8.36
N ASN A 25 3.69 3.41 -7.14
CA ASN A 25 4.15 4.45 -6.20
C ASN A 25 5.60 4.21 -5.74
N LEU A 26 5.98 2.96 -5.47
CA LEU A 26 7.32 2.61 -5.03
C LEU A 26 8.35 2.92 -6.11
N LEU A 27 8.05 2.58 -7.36
CA LEU A 27 8.91 2.88 -8.50
C LEU A 27 9.03 4.39 -8.72
N ALA A 28 7.91 5.12 -8.63
CA ALA A 28 7.93 6.58 -8.67
C ALA A 28 8.81 7.16 -7.55
N TYR A 29 8.70 6.67 -6.32
CA TYR A 29 9.53 7.08 -5.19
C TYR A 29 11.02 6.80 -5.44
N CYS A 30 11.37 5.62 -5.95
CA CYS A 30 12.75 5.26 -6.29
C CYS A 30 13.36 6.10 -7.41
N ILE A 31 12.57 6.72 -8.28
CA ILE A 31 13.07 7.62 -9.33
C ILE A 31 13.10 9.07 -8.85
N ILE A 32 12.00 9.52 -8.24
CA ILE A 32 11.78 10.92 -7.86
C ILE A 32 12.69 11.31 -6.68
N ILE A 33 12.82 10.47 -5.65
CA ILE A 33 13.65 10.81 -4.47
C ILE A 33 15.13 10.99 -4.84
N PRO A 34 15.78 10.09 -5.61
CA PRO A 34 17.15 10.33 -6.07
C PRO A 34 17.29 11.54 -6.98
N PHE A 35 16.29 11.81 -7.85
CA PHE A 35 16.28 13.01 -8.68
C PHE A 35 16.23 14.29 -7.82
N LEU A 36 15.37 14.33 -6.79
CA LEU A 36 15.32 15.43 -5.84
C LEU A 36 16.61 15.53 -5.00
N ALA A 37 17.20 14.40 -4.62
CA ALA A 37 18.45 14.37 -3.88
C ALA A 37 19.60 14.96 -4.70
N TRP A 38 19.64 14.66 -5.99
CA TRP A 38 20.59 15.26 -6.92
C TRP A 38 20.40 16.77 -7.04
N ILE A 39 19.17 17.26 -7.19
CA ILE A 39 18.87 18.70 -7.20
C ILE A 39 19.28 19.35 -5.87
N ASN A 40 18.91 18.73 -4.75
CA ASN A 40 19.23 19.24 -3.42
C ASN A 40 20.75 19.39 -3.23
N TYR A 41 21.53 18.39 -3.64
CA TYR A 41 22.99 18.42 -3.57
C TYR A 41 23.60 19.56 -4.39
N ASN A 42 23.00 19.91 -5.53
CA ASN A 42 23.50 20.98 -6.40
C ASN A 42 23.06 22.39 -5.96
N THR A 43 21.88 22.52 -5.32
CA THR A 43 21.27 23.84 -5.08
C THR A 43 21.48 24.36 -3.65
N THR A 44 21.60 23.49 -2.65
CA THR A 44 21.53 23.95 -1.24
C THR A 44 22.33 23.07 -0.30
N SER A 45 23.03 23.69 0.67
CA SER A 45 23.78 22.97 1.71
C SER A 45 22.89 22.26 2.75
N PHE A 46 21.59 22.54 2.74
CA PHE A 46 20.58 21.95 3.61
C PHE A 46 19.79 20.84 2.91
N PRO A 47 19.71 19.62 3.48
CA PRO A 47 19.12 18.45 2.83
C PRO A 47 17.59 18.42 2.92
N TRP A 48 16.92 19.37 2.25
CA TRP A 48 15.45 19.45 2.22
C TRP A 48 14.79 18.21 1.58
N VAL A 49 15.52 17.40 0.81
CA VAL A 49 15.01 16.13 0.24
C VAL A 49 14.56 15.12 1.31
N ILE A 50 15.04 15.26 2.56
CA ILE A 50 14.66 14.37 3.66
C ILE A 50 13.17 14.48 3.99
N PHE A 51 12.56 15.67 3.85
CA PHE A 51 11.14 15.85 4.14
C PHE A 51 10.22 15.07 3.19
N PRO A 52 10.32 15.20 1.85
CA PRO A 52 9.51 14.39 0.94
C PRO A 52 9.89 12.91 1.00
N ALA A 53 11.16 12.57 1.22
CA ALA A 53 11.57 11.17 1.39
C ALA A 53 10.89 10.51 2.60
N ILE A 54 10.96 11.13 3.78
CA ILE A 54 10.32 10.59 4.99
C ILE A 54 8.80 10.63 4.88
N GLY A 55 8.23 11.78 4.49
CA GLY A 55 6.77 11.94 4.41
C GLY A 55 6.13 10.95 3.44
N TRP A 56 6.71 10.78 2.25
CA TRP A 56 6.19 9.83 1.27
C TRP A 56 6.56 8.38 1.62
N GLY A 57 7.73 8.16 2.21
CA GLY A 57 8.19 6.87 2.70
C GLY A 57 7.28 6.26 3.77
N ILE A 58 6.74 7.07 4.69
CA ILE A 58 5.76 6.61 5.68
C ILE A 58 4.47 6.11 5.00
N GLY A 59 3.99 6.83 3.98
CA GLY A 59 2.83 6.41 3.19
C GLY A 59 3.07 5.09 2.46
N LEU A 60 4.26 4.92 1.88
CA LEU A 60 4.68 3.67 1.24
C LEU A 60 4.77 2.51 2.23
N LEU A 61 5.31 2.72 3.44
CA LEU A 61 5.34 1.72 4.50
C LEU A 61 3.93 1.30 4.93
N GLY A 62 3.01 2.27 5.06
CA GLY A 62 1.59 1.98 5.32
C GLY A 62 0.97 1.08 4.26
N HIS A 63 1.18 1.42 2.98
CA HIS A 63 0.64 0.67 1.86
C HIS A 63 1.28 -0.73 1.72
N TRP A 64 2.59 -0.84 1.99
CA TRP A 64 3.30 -2.13 2.09
C TRP A 64 2.63 -3.02 3.14
N MET A 65 2.44 -2.51 4.36
CA MET A 65 1.85 -3.30 5.45
C MET A 65 0.44 -3.80 5.10
N ASN A 66 -0.35 -2.97 4.43
CA ASN A 66 -1.68 -3.35 3.94
C ASN A 66 -1.60 -4.47 2.90
N VAL A 67 -0.76 -4.30 1.87
CA VAL A 67 -0.64 -5.24 0.74
C VAL A 67 -0.04 -6.58 1.16
N THR A 68 0.97 -6.58 2.03
CA THR A 68 1.63 -7.81 2.49
C THR A 68 0.83 -8.57 3.54
N GLY A 69 -0.23 -7.96 4.10
CA GLY A 69 -0.99 -8.53 5.21
C GLY A 69 -0.14 -8.74 6.48
N ASN A 70 1.04 -8.12 6.53
CA ASN A 70 1.99 -8.23 7.63
C ASN A 70 1.83 -7.04 8.56
N HIS A 71 0.65 -6.93 9.18
CA HIS A 71 0.44 -6.01 10.28
C HIS A 71 1.07 -6.65 11.53
N PRO A 72 2.09 -6.04 12.18
CA PRO A 72 2.69 -6.60 13.38
C PRO A 72 1.69 -6.74 14.56
N PHE A 73 0.55 -6.05 14.49
CA PHE A 73 -0.49 -6.05 15.53
C PHE A 73 -1.79 -6.75 15.14
N PHE A 74 -2.11 -6.85 13.84
CA PHE A 74 -3.37 -7.36 13.33
C PHE A 74 -3.10 -8.32 12.17
N GLY A 75 -2.81 -9.59 12.50
CA GLY A 75 -2.54 -10.62 11.51
C GLY A 75 -3.75 -10.95 10.62
N LYS A 76 -3.57 -11.94 9.73
CA LYS A 76 -4.58 -12.47 8.79
C LYS A 76 -5.96 -12.74 9.39
N ASP A 77 -6.06 -12.96 10.70
CA ASP A 77 -7.34 -13.17 11.38
C ASP A 77 -8.21 -11.90 11.46
N TRP A 78 -7.61 -10.71 11.56
CA TRP A 78 -8.38 -9.46 11.47
C TRP A 78 -8.95 -9.27 10.05
N GLU A 79 -8.14 -9.55 9.03
CA GLU A 79 -8.56 -9.52 7.61
C GLU A 79 -9.70 -10.50 7.32
N ARG A 80 -9.69 -11.65 7.99
CA ARG A 80 -10.74 -12.69 7.90
C ARG A 80 -12.02 -12.25 8.62
N ARG A 81 -11.92 -11.69 9.83
CA ARG A 81 -13.07 -11.17 10.58
C ARG A 81 -13.75 -10.00 9.87
N LYS A 82 -12.96 -9.05 9.34
CA LYS A 82 -13.51 -7.94 8.57
C LYS A 82 -14.21 -8.40 7.30
N LEU A 83 -13.71 -9.49 6.70
CA LEU A 83 -14.38 -10.08 5.56
C LEU A 83 -15.74 -10.68 5.93
N GLU A 84 -15.78 -11.46 7.01
CA GLU A 84 -17.02 -12.05 7.50
C GLU A 84 -18.04 -10.98 7.91
N GLU A 85 -17.58 -9.87 8.49
CA GLU A 85 -18.44 -8.71 8.80
C GLU A 85 -19.00 -8.04 7.54
N LEU A 86 -18.20 -7.90 6.48
CA LEU A 86 -18.67 -7.32 5.21
C LEU A 86 -19.67 -8.25 4.51
N MET A 87 -19.40 -9.56 4.45
CA MET A 87 -20.32 -10.54 3.88
C MET A 87 -21.66 -10.56 4.63
N LYS A 88 -21.64 -10.45 5.96
CA LYS A 88 -22.87 -10.36 6.76
C LYS A 88 -23.63 -9.05 6.57
N ARG A 89 -22.97 -7.95 6.17
CA ARG A 89 -23.64 -6.68 5.89
C ARG A 89 -24.26 -6.62 4.49
N ASP A 90 -23.72 -7.36 3.52
CA ASP A 90 -24.25 -7.44 2.16
C ASP A 90 -25.41 -8.47 2.03
N GLU A 91 -25.64 -9.32 3.05
CA GLU A 91 -26.76 -10.27 3.12
C GLU A 91 -28.07 -9.67 3.71
N PHE A 92 -28.12 -8.36 4.00
CA PHE A 92 -29.33 -7.65 4.46
C PHE A 92 -29.79 -6.56 3.48
#